data_AF-A0A8J2J983-F1
#
_entry.id   AF-A0A8J2J983-F1
#
_cell.length_a   1.000
_cell.length_b   1.000
_cell.length_c   1.000
_cell.angle_alpha   90.00
_cell.angle_beta   90.00
_cell.angle_gamma   90.00
#
_symmetry.space_group_name_H-M   'P 1'
#
loop_
_entity.id
_entity.type
_entity.pdbx_description
1 polymer ?
#
loop_
_entity_poly.entity_id
_entity_poly.type
_entity_poly.pdbx_seq_one_letter_code
_entity_poly.pdbx_strand_id
1 'polypeptide(L)' 'EFGVDGIFVSNHGGRQLDTVLASIDALPEIVKVVKGRCDIYLDGGVSTGKDIFKALALGATMVNL' A
#
# COMPACT_ATOMS: atom_id res chain seq x y z
N GLU A 1 -15.95 -4.55 -9.29
CA GLU A 1 -16.99 -3.60 -9.74
C GLU A 1 -16.49 -2.60 -10.79
N PHE A 2 -15.20 -2.23 -10.83
CA PHE A 2 -14.67 -1.29 -11.85
C PHE A 2 -13.60 -1.86 -12.78
N GLY A 3 -13.23 -3.15 -12.65
CA GLY A 3 -12.28 -3.81 -13.56
C GLY A 3 -10.87 -3.23 -13.54
N VAL A 4 -10.43 -2.66 -12.42
CA VAL A 4 -9.07 -2.12 -12.28
C VAL A 4 -8.04 -3.23 -12.15
N ASP A 5 -6.87 -3.04 -12.76
CA ASP A 5 -5.75 -3.99 -12.70
C ASP A 5 -4.94 -3.89 -11.40
N GLY A 6 -5.03 -2.78 -10.69
CA GLY A 6 -4.32 -2.59 -9.43
C GLY A 6 -4.82 -1.44 -8.57
N ILE A 7 -4.36 -1.41 -7.33
CA ILE A 7 -4.69 -0.40 -6.32
C ILE A 7 -3.39 0.15 -5.73
N PHE A 8 -3.29 1.47 -5.58
CA PHE A 8 -2.25 2.12 -4.79
C PHE A 8 -2.76 2.39 -3.36
N VAL A 9 -2.08 1.82 -2.37
CA VAL A 9 -2.27 2.15 -0.95
C VAL A 9 -1.37 3.34 -0.63
N SER A 10 -1.97 4.52 -0.54
CA SER A 10 -1.27 5.79 -0.35
C SER A 10 -2.10 6.76 0.50
N ASN A 11 -1.44 7.52 1.36
CA ASN A 11 -1.99 8.73 1.98
C ASN A 11 -1.38 10.01 1.37
N HIS A 12 -0.82 9.92 0.16
CA HIS A 12 -0.10 10.99 -0.54
C HIS A 12 1.07 11.56 0.28
N GLY A 13 1.79 10.71 1.00
CA GLY A 13 2.89 11.12 1.88
C GLY A 13 2.45 12.04 3.03
N GLY A 14 1.20 11.91 3.48
CA GLY A 14 0.61 12.77 4.51
C GLY A 14 0.32 14.20 4.06
N ARG A 15 0.24 14.45 2.75
CA ARG A 15 0.11 15.81 2.18
C ARG A 15 -1.30 16.17 1.72
N GLN A 16 -2.29 15.29 1.91
CA GLN A 16 -3.67 15.52 1.49
C GLN A 16 -4.61 15.65 2.69
N LEU A 17 -4.97 14.54 3.33
CA LEU A 17 -5.75 14.55 4.56
C LEU A 17 -4.84 14.15 5.71
N ASP A 18 -4.68 15.04 6.69
CA ASP A 18 -3.89 14.76 7.89
C ASP A 18 -4.63 13.79 8.83
N THR A 19 -3.89 13.16 9.74
CA THR A 19 -4.40 12.23 10.77
C THR A 19 -5.10 10.97 10.26
N VAL A 20 -4.93 10.65 8.97
CA VAL A 20 -5.29 9.32 8.41
C VAL A 20 -4.24 8.27 8.75
N LEU A 21 -4.56 7.00 8.51
CA LEU A 21 -3.61 5.90 8.69
C LEU A 21 -2.33 6.11 7.87
N ALA A 22 -1.21 5.62 8.38
CA ALA A 22 -0.02 5.41 7.56
C ALA A 22 -0.34 4.36 6.48
N SER A 23 0.19 4.53 5.27
CA SER A 23 -0.08 3.61 4.15
C SER A 23 0.21 2.15 4.51
N ILE A 24 1.28 1.91 5.29
CA ILE A 24 1.69 0.56 5.70
C ILE A 24 0.70 -0.10 6.68
N ASP A 25 0.01 0.70 7.51
CA ASP A 25 -0.97 0.19 8.47
C ASP A 25 -2.30 -0.15 7.78
N ALA A 26 -2.65 0.53 6.69
CA ALA A 26 -3.83 0.24 5.89
C ALA A 26 -3.66 -1.01 4.99
N LEU A 27 -2.41 -1.33 4.61
CA LEU A 27 -2.10 -2.39 3.65
C LEU A 27 -2.70 -3.77 4.00
N PRO A 28 -2.58 -4.31 5.24
CA PRO A 28 -3.00 -5.69 5.51
C PRO A 28 -4.52 -5.90 5.37
N GLU A 29 -5.32 -4.90 5.72
CA GLU A 29 -6.77 -4.96 5.56
C GLU A 29 -7.16 -4.97 4.07
N ILE A 30 -6.52 -4.12 3.27
CA ILE A 30 -6.73 -4.06 1.82
C ILE A 30 -6.35 -5.39 1.17
N VAL A 31 -5.18 -5.95 1.49
CA VAL A 31 -4.73 -7.27 0.99
C VAL A 31 -5.75 -8.36 1.32
N LYS A 32 -6.25 -8.39 2.56
CA LYS A 32 -7.26 -9.36 3.01
C LYS A 32 -8.57 -9.26 2.22
N VAL A 33 -8.98 -8.06 1.81
CA VAL A 33 -10.22 -7.84 1.04
C VAL A 33 -10.01 -8.08 -0.45
N VAL A 34 -8.88 -7.65 -1.01
CA VAL A 34 -8.57 -7.79 -2.45
C VAL A 34 -8.44 -9.26 -2.85
N LYS A 35 -7.82 -10.10 -2.01
CA LYS A 35 -7.71 -11.55 -2.23
C LYS A 35 -7.15 -11.92 -3.62
N GLY A 36 -6.13 -11.19 -4.08
CA GLY A 36 -5.47 -11.44 -5.36
C GLY A 36 -6.29 -11.10 -6.61
N ARG A 37 -7.39 -10.33 -6.48
CA ARG A 37 -8.20 -9.90 -7.62
C ARG A 37 -7.53 -8.86 -8.51
N CYS A 38 -6.53 -8.15 -7.99
CA CYS A 38 -5.72 -7.15 -8.68
C CYS A 38 -4.40 -6.98 -7.93
N ASP A 39 -3.43 -6.31 -8.55
CA ASP A 39 -2.17 -5.95 -7.89
C ASP A 39 -2.39 -4.92 -6.78
N ILE A 40 -1.50 -4.92 -5.80
CA ILE A 40 -1.51 -3.94 -4.71
C ILE A 40 -0.14 -3.29 -4.65
N TYR A 41 -0.11 -1.98 -4.86
CA TYR A 41 1.10 -1.16 -4.80
C TYR A 41 1.06 -0.29 -3.53
N LEU A 42 2.23 0.07 -2.99
CA LEU A 42 2.33 0.91 -1.79
C LEU A 42 3.33 2.05 -1.99
N ASP A 43 3.02 3.22 -1.43
CA ASP A 43 3.98 4.32 -1.24
C ASP A 43 3.91 4.91 0.19
N GLY A 44 4.78 5.87 0.47
CA GLY A 44 4.74 6.69 1.68
C GLY A 44 5.65 6.20 2.79
N GLY A 45 6.61 7.04 3.20
CA GLY A 45 7.47 6.80 4.36
C GLY A 45 8.53 5.70 4.20
N VAL A 46 8.72 5.16 3.00
CA VAL A 46 9.73 4.13 2.71
C VAL A 46 11.09 4.79 2.58
N SER A 47 12.05 4.38 3.42
CA SER A 47 13.39 4.98 3.43
C SER A 47 14.53 3.95 3.43
N THR A 48 14.21 2.67 3.68
CA THR A 48 15.20 1.59 3.70
C THR A 48 14.69 0.33 3.00
N GLY A 49 15.61 -0.56 2.61
CA GLY A 49 15.25 -1.87 2.07
C GLY A 49 14.45 -2.74 3.05
N LYS A 50 14.55 -2.50 4.36
CA LYS A 50 13.73 -3.22 5.36
C LYS A 50 12.26 -2.80 5.28
N ASP A 51 11.98 -1.56 4.92
CA ASP A 51 10.61 -1.06 4.77
C ASP A 51 9.98 -1.67 3.51
N ILE A 52 10.75 -1.77 2.43
CA ILE A 52 10.36 -2.51 1.22
C ILE A 52 10.05 -3.96 1.56
N PHE A 53 10.95 -4.65 2.28
CA PHE A 53 10.76 -6.04 2.69
C PHE A 53 9.46 -6.24 3.49
N LYS A 54 9.17 -5.36 4.46
CA LYS A 54 7.93 -5.42 5.26
C LYS A 54 6.69 -5.24 4.38
N ALA A 55 6.67 -4.26 3.48
CA ALA A 55 5.53 -4.01 2.60
C ALA A 55 5.25 -5.23 1.69
N LEU A 56 6.28 -5.82 1.09
CA LEU A 56 6.16 -7.04 0.29
C LEU A 56 5.66 -8.22 1.13
N ALA A 57 6.21 -8.41 2.34
CA ALA A 57 5.78 -9.47 3.26
C ALA A 57 4.32 -9.31 3.73
N LEU A 58 3.81 -8.08 3.77
CA LEU A 58 2.42 -7.77 4.10
C LEU A 58 1.47 -7.87 2.89
N GLY A 59 1.98 -8.15 1.68
CA GLY A 59 1.18 -8.46 0.50
C GLY A 59 1.14 -7.38 -0.59
N ALA A 60 2.02 -6.37 -0.53
CA ALA A 60 2.22 -5.49 -1.67
C ALA A 60 2.97 -6.23 -2.81
N THR A 61 2.59 -5.97 -4.06
CA THR A 61 3.28 -6.39 -5.28
C THR A 61 4.54 -5.54 -5.53
N MET A 62 4.46 -4.23 -5.28
CA MET A 62 5.55 -3.28 -5.53
C MET A 62 5.47 -2.07 -4.59
N VAL A 63 6.62 -1.45 -4.32
CA VAL A 63 6.78 -0.25 -3.49
C VAL A 63 7.31 0.91 -4.33
N ASN A 64 6.66 2.08 -4.24
CA ASN A 64 7.04 3.33 -4.91
C ASN A 64 7.70 4.30 -3.91
N LEU A 65 8.67 5.09 -4.36
CA LEU A 65 9.51 6.00 -3.56
C LEU A 65 9.20 7.47 -3.86
#